data_AF-A0A975NIN2-F1
#
_entry.id   AF-A0A975NIN2-F1
#
_cell.length_a   1.000
_cell.length_b   1.000
_cell.length_c   1.000
_cell.angle_alpha   90.00
_cell.angle_beta   90.00
_cell.angle_gamma   90.00
#
_symmetry.space_group_name_H-M   'P 1'
#
loop_
_entity.id
_entity.type
_entity.pdbx_description
1 polymer ?
#
loop_
_entity_poly.entity_id
_entity_poly.type
_entity_poly.pdbx_seq_one_letter_code
_entity_poly.pdbx_strand_id
1 'polypeptide(L)'
;MAKGKSDVQVATFADHHVITQPNPLRKVLRRVAEKDLDDPVARAEKALAGLSGEFKNWMAIEADRLSAAHAVILRNGFTNETRDELFRAAHDIKGDAATFGFPSASAAAESLCRIIEHAPDLDQVPSNLIAHHINAIQAIVRERTKLDTAAMASELSKQLRGIADVFLTHANRNRPEHLEAILAPSIAPAE
;
A
#
# COMPACT_ATOMS: atom_id res chain seq x y z
N MET A 1 -41.33 40.16 10.23
CA MET A 1 -41.28 39.88 11.68
C MET A 1 -40.48 38.60 11.89
N ALA A 2 -39.19 38.71 12.24
CA ALA A 2 -38.29 37.57 12.42
C ALA A 2 -38.54 36.90 13.78
N LYS A 3 -38.84 35.59 13.77
CA LYS A 3 -39.26 34.85 14.97
C LYS A 3 -38.05 34.25 15.69
N GLY A 4 -37.72 34.85 16.84
CA GLY A 4 -37.22 34.24 18.09
C GLY A 4 -36.04 33.27 18.03
N LYS A 5 -34.91 33.72 18.63
CA LYS A 5 -33.73 32.93 19.02
C LYS A 5 -34.12 31.55 19.56
N SER A 6 -33.56 30.51 18.97
CA SER A 6 -33.54 29.18 19.57
C SER A 6 -32.47 29.19 20.67
N ASP A 7 -32.85 28.97 21.93
CA ASP A 7 -31.94 29.08 23.07
C ASP A 7 -30.98 27.88 23.17
N VAL A 8 -29.72 28.21 23.47
CA VAL A 8 -28.66 27.25 23.78
C VAL A 8 -28.99 26.56 25.12
N GLN A 9 -28.91 25.23 25.15
CA GLN A 9 -29.15 24.46 26.37
C GLN A 9 -27.82 24.11 27.02
N VAL A 10 -27.67 24.40 28.31
CA VAL A 10 -26.48 24.03 29.09
C VAL A 10 -26.91 23.05 30.18
N ALA A 11 -26.39 21.83 30.11
CA ALA A 11 -26.55 20.82 31.15
C ALA A 11 -25.26 20.74 31.98
N THR A 12 -25.39 20.85 33.30
CA THR A 12 -24.27 20.75 34.24
C THR A 12 -24.21 19.37 34.85
N PHE A 13 -23.04 18.74 34.74
CA PHE A 13 -22.69 17.49 35.39
C PHE A 13 -21.60 17.75 36.45
N ALA A 14 -21.29 16.74 37.26
CA ALA A 14 -20.39 16.88 38.41
C ALA A 14 -18.96 17.31 38.01
N ASP A 15 -18.52 16.95 36.81
CA ASP A 15 -17.16 17.15 36.29
C ASP A 15 -17.11 17.97 35.00
N HIS A 16 -18.23 18.22 34.33
CA HIS A 16 -18.26 18.96 33.07
C HIS A 16 -19.62 19.60 32.77
N HIS A 17 -19.63 20.54 31.81
CA HIS A 17 -20.85 21.12 31.25
C HIS A 17 -21.00 20.72 29.78
N VAL A 18 -22.23 20.38 29.38
CA VAL A 18 -22.58 20.11 27.98
C VAL A 18 -23.43 21.26 27.46
N ILE A 19 -22.88 22.00 26.50
CA ILE A 19 -23.54 23.12 25.82
C ILE A 19 -24.06 22.62 24.47
N THR A 20 -25.38 22.46 24.35
CA THR A 20 -26.03 22.01 23.12
C THR A 20 -26.61 23.21 22.37
N GLN A 21 -26.09 23.45 21.17
CA GLN A 21 -26.68 24.44 20.27
C GLN A 21 -28.00 23.91 19.69
N PRO A 22 -28.99 24.79 19.50
CA PRO A 22 -30.21 24.41 18.79
C PRO A 22 -29.90 23.96 17.37
N ASN A 23 -30.53 22.86 16.94
CA ASN A 23 -30.34 22.29 15.61
C ASN A 23 -31.55 22.59 14.71
N PRO A 24 -31.65 23.79 14.10
CA PRO A 24 -32.74 24.14 13.18
C PRO A 24 -32.68 23.32 11.88
N LEU A 25 -31.49 22.80 11.52
CA LEU A 25 -31.28 21.99 10.32
C LEU A 25 -32.04 20.66 10.37
N ARG A 26 -32.35 20.15 11.57
CA ARG A 26 -33.14 18.92 11.76
C ARG A 26 -34.53 18.98 11.11
N LYS A 27 -35.10 20.18 10.90
CA LYS A 27 -36.41 20.36 10.25
C LYS A 27 -36.35 20.35 8.72
N VAL A 28 -35.19 20.67 8.14
CA VAL A 28 -34.99 20.72 6.68
C VAL A 28 -34.37 19.45 6.12
N LEU A 29 -33.79 18.61 6.99
CA LEU A 29 -33.28 17.30 6.59
C LEU A 29 -34.43 16.30 6.37
N ARG A 30 -34.56 15.82 5.13
CA ARG A 30 -35.43 14.70 4.78
C ARG A 30 -34.87 13.43 5.44
N ARG A 31 -35.58 12.87 6.41
CA ARG A 31 -35.28 11.55 6.96
C ARG A 31 -35.67 10.49 5.94
N VAL A 32 -34.70 9.78 5.41
CA VAL A 32 -34.93 8.55 4.64
C VAL A 32 -35.21 7.45 5.65
N ALA A 33 -36.29 6.69 5.46
CA ALA A 33 -36.58 5.53 6.29
C ALA A 33 -35.49 4.47 6.09
N GLU A 34 -35.02 3.84 7.17
CA GLU A 34 -33.97 2.80 7.18
C GLU A 34 -34.26 1.57 6.30
N LYS A 35 -35.46 1.46 5.74
CA LYS A 35 -36.01 0.19 5.24
C LYS A 35 -35.74 -0.11 3.76
N ASP A 36 -34.99 0.73 3.05
CA ASP A 36 -34.64 0.48 1.66
C ASP A 36 -33.28 1.10 1.33
N LEU A 37 -32.24 0.60 1.99
CA LEU A 37 -30.87 0.91 1.65
C LEU A 37 -30.31 -0.32 0.94
N ASP A 38 -30.25 -0.25 -0.39
CA ASP A 38 -29.25 -0.97 -1.17
C ASP A 38 -27.92 -0.75 -0.46
N ASP A 39 -27.42 -1.76 0.26
CA ASP A 39 -26.21 -1.64 1.06
C ASP A 39 -25.04 -1.45 0.08
N PRO A 40 -24.49 -0.22 -0.01
CA PRO A 40 -23.48 0.08 -1.00
C PRO A 40 -22.20 -0.71 -0.75
N VAL A 41 -21.93 -1.10 0.51
CA VAL A 41 -20.77 -1.92 0.88
C VAL A 41 -20.98 -3.35 0.40
N ALA A 42 -22.10 -3.98 0.74
CA ALA A 42 -22.40 -5.34 0.31
C ALA A 42 -22.43 -5.47 -1.23
N ARG A 43 -22.93 -4.44 -1.93
CA ARG A 43 -22.92 -4.40 -3.40
C ARG A 43 -21.50 -4.28 -3.95
N ALA A 44 -20.64 -3.45 -3.34
CA ALA A 44 -19.23 -3.31 -3.73
C ALA A 44 -18.44 -4.60 -3.49
N GLU A 45 -18.61 -5.25 -2.33
CA GLU A 45 -17.98 -6.53 -2.00
C GLU A 45 -18.40 -7.63 -2.97
N LYS A 46 -19.69 -7.70 -3.33
CA LYS A 46 -20.19 -8.66 -4.33
C LYS A 46 -19.58 -8.42 -5.72
N ALA A 47 -19.43 -7.16 -6.12
CA ALA A 47 -18.76 -6.82 -7.38
C ALA A 47 -17.28 -7.25 -7.37
N LEU A 48 -16.57 -6.99 -6.26
CA LEU A 48 -15.17 -7.40 -6.09
C LEU A 48 -15.01 -8.92 -6.11
N ALA A 49 -15.91 -9.65 -5.44
CA ALA A 49 -15.93 -11.11 -5.47
C ALA A 49 -16.12 -11.65 -6.90
N GLY A 50 -16.93 -10.97 -7.73
CA GLY A 50 -17.11 -11.30 -9.14
C GLY A 50 -15.85 -11.13 -10.00
N LEU A 51 -14.91 -10.27 -9.59
CA LEU A 51 -13.64 -10.05 -10.28
C LEU A 51 -12.51 -10.96 -9.78
N SER A 52 -12.71 -11.67 -8.67
CA SER A 52 -11.65 -12.45 -8.01
C SER A 52 -11.01 -13.54 -8.90
N GLY A 53 -11.74 -14.05 -9.90
CA GLY A 53 -11.20 -14.98 -10.89
C GLY A 53 -10.11 -14.39 -11.79
N GLU A 54 -10.10 -13.06 -11.97
CA GLU A 54 -9.13 -12.35 -12.81
C GLU A 54 -7.85 -11.96 -12.05
N PHE A 55 -7.90 -11.89 -10.71
CA PHE A 55 -6.82 -11.37 -9.88
C PHE A 55 -5.49 -12.08 -10.10
N LYS A 56 -5.52 -13.40 -10.30
CA LYS A 56 -4.29 -14.17 -10.58
C LYS A 56 -3.67 -13.77 -11.92
N ASN A 57 -4.50 -13.54 -12.94
CA ASN A 57 -4.04 -13.14 -14.26
C ASN A 57 -3.49 -11.72 -14.25
N TRP A 58 -4.18 -10.79 -13.59
CA TRP A 58 -3.70 -9.41 -13.42
C TRP A 58 -2.36 -9.37 -12.67
N MET A 59 -2.21 -10.13 -11.58
CA MET A 59 -0.91 -10.25 -10.90
C MET A 59 0.20 -10.79 -11.80
N ALA A 60 -0.10 -11.75 -12.67
CA ALA A 60 0.89 -12.29 -13.61
C ALA A 60 1.33 -11.21 -14.63
N ILE A 61 0.38 -10.43 -15.14
CA ILE A 61 0.65 -9.31 -16.06
C ILE A 61 1.55 -8.26 -15.37
N GLU A 62 1.23 -7.87 -14.14
CA GLU A 62 2.04 -6.89 -13.41
C GLU A 62 3.45 -7.43 -13.11
N ALA A 63 3.57 -8.69 -12.68
CA ALA A 63 4.86 -9.32 -12.45
C ALA A 63 5.71 -9.37 -13.75
N ASP A 64 5.09 -9.70 -14.89
CA ASP A 64 5.77 -9.76 -16.19
C ASP A 64 6.20 -8.38 -16.66
N ARG A 65 5.37 -7.35 -16.45
CA ARG A 65 5.72 -5.95 -16.69
C ARG A 65 6.94 -5.52 -15.87
N LEU A 66 6.98 -5.86 -14.58
CA LEU A 66 8.14 -5.59 -13.72
C LEU A 66 9.42 -6.26 -14.26
N SER A 67 9.32 -7.52 -14.66
CA SER A 67 10.45 -8.27 -15.23
C SER A 67 10.94 -7.65 -16.54
N ALA A 68 10.02 -7.23 -17.40
CA ALA A 68 10.33 -6.54 -18.65
C ALA A 68 11.02 -5.19 -18.42
N ALA A 69 10.53 -4.38 -17.48
CA ALA A 69 11.16 -3.11 -17.10
C ALA A 69 12.62 -3.30 -16.66
N HIS A 70 12.88 -4.32 -15.85
CA HIS A 70 14.24 -4.66 -15.43
C HIS A 70 15.12 -5.16 -16.59
N ALA A 71 14.58 -5.95 -17.52
CA ALA A 71 15.31 -6.36 -18.71
C ALA A 71 15.72 -5.17 -19.59
N VAL A 72 14.90 -4.11 -19.66
CA VAL A 72 15.25 -2.86 -20.34
C VAL A 72 16.39 -2.15 -19.62
N ILE A 73 16.38 -2.09 -18.28
CA ILE A 73 17.48 -1.52 -17.48
C ILE A 73 18.78 -2.29 -17.72
N LEU A 74 18.75 -3.62 -17.74
CA LEU A 74 19.95 -4.42 -18.00
C LEU A 74 20.58 -4.14 -19.38
N ARG A 75 19.79 -3.68 -20.35
CA ARG A 75 20.26 -3.33 -21.69
C ARG A 75 20.71 -1.87 -21.83
N ASN A 76 19.99 -0.97 -21.17
CA ASN A 76 20.10 0.47 -21.42
C ASN A 76 20.68 1.27 -20.23
N GLY A 77 20.87 0.62 -19.08
CA GLY A 77 21.26 1.27 -17.82
C GLY A 77 20.08 1.95 -17.10
N PHE A 78 20.38 2.61 -15.99
CA PHE A 78 19.41 3.45 -15.29
C PHE A 78 19.33 4.84 -15.92
N THR A 79 18.24 5.07 -16.65
CA THR A 79 17.78 6.39 -17.11
C THR A 79 16.57 6.84 -16.27
N ASN A 80 16.15 8.09 -16.40
CA ASN A 80 14.94 8.56 -15.73
C ASN A 80 13.72 7.73 -16.15
N GLU A 81 13.60 7.44 -17.43
CA GLU A 81 12.48 6.71 -18.01
C GLU A 81 12.44 5.25 -17.54
N THR A 82 13.60 4.58 -17.55
CA THR A 82 13.67 3.17 -17.14
C THR A 82 13.52 3.01 -15.62
N ARG A 83 14.02 3.97 -14.84
CA ARG A 83 13.81 4.01 -13.39
C ARG A 83 12.34 4.23 -13.05
N ASP A 84 11.70 5.20 -13.70
CA ASP A 84 10.28 5.50 -13.48
C ASP A 84 9.39 4.30 -13.81
N GLU A 85 9.67 3.60 -14.90
CA GLU A 85 8.89 2.41 -15.28
C GLU A 85 9.10 1.25 -14.29
N LEU A 86 10.33 0.99 -13.87
CA LEU A 86 10.60 -0.03 -12.83
C LEU A 86 9.87 0.32 -11.52
N PHE A 87 9.92 1.59 -11.12
CA PHE A 87 9.25 2.05 -9.91
C PHE A 87 7.73 1.91 -10.01
N ARG A 88 7.12 2.34 -11.11
CA ARG A 88 5.67 2.22 -11.34
C ARG A 88 5.22 0.76 -11.31
N ALA A 89 5.90 -0.13 -12.03
CA ALA A 89 5.57 -1.55 -12.02
C ALA A 89 5.67 -2.16 -10.61
N ALA A 90 6.70 -1.82 -9.83
CA ALA A 90 6.81 -2.28 -8.45
C ALA A 90 5.73 -1.67 -7.53
N HIS A 91 5.39 -0.39 -7.72
CA HIS A 91 4.39 0.31 -6.95
C HIS A 91 2.97 -0.24 -7.20
N ASP A 92 2.63 -0.52 -8.45
CA ASP A 92 1.35 -1.11 -8.83
C ASP A 92 1.22 -2.50 -8.18
N ILE A 93 2.25 -3.34 -8.25
CA ILE A 93 2.30 -4.64 -7.54
C ILE A 93 2.10 -4.47 -6.03
N LYS A 94 2.75 -3.48 -5.40
CA LYS A 94 2.57 -3.20 -3.97
C LYS A 94 1.10 -2.91 -3.63
N GLY A 95 0.40 -2.12 -4.45
CA GLY A 95 -1.02 -1.81 -4.22
C GLY A 95 -1.96 -2.98 -4.53
N ASP A 96 -1.71 -3.63 -5.66
CA ASP A 96 -2.56 -4.69 -6.21
C ASP A 96 -2.44 -5.99 -5.44
N ALA A 97 -1.21 -6.37 -5.06
CA ALA A 97 -0.94 -7.64 -4.43
C ALA A 97 -1.67 -7.79 -3.08
N ALA A 98 -1.80 -6.72 -2.29
CA ALA A 98 -2.60 -6.76 -1.06
C ALA A 98 -4.08 -7.10 -1.36
N THR A 99 -4.68 -6.46 -2.36
CA THR A 99 -6.08 -6.67 -2.79
C THR A 99 -6.29 -8.05 -3.42
N PHE A 100 -5.32 -8.52 -4.21
CA PHE A 100 -5.39 -9.79 -4.92
C PHE A 100 -4.97 -10.99 -4.05
N GLY A 101 -4.58 -10.73 -2.79
CA GLY A 101 -4.27 -11.72 -1.77
C GLY A 101 -2.81 -12.22 -1.78
N PHE A 102 -1.89 -11.53 -2.43
CA PHE A 102 -0.46 -11.86 -2.49
C PHE A 102 0.38 -11.00 -1.51
N PRO A 103 0.16 -11.05 -0.17
CA PRO A 103 0.81 -10.14 0.78
C PRO A 103 2.35 -10.23 0.75
N SER A 104 2.91 -11.42 0.55
CA SER A 104 4.37 -11.58 0.43
C SER A 104 4.94 -10.90 -0.83
N ALA A 105 4.20 -10.88 -1.94
CA ALA A 105 4.60 -10.15 -3.14
C ALA A 105 4.51 -8.64 -2.92
N SER A 106 3.47 -8.17 -2.22
CA SER A 106 3.36 -6.77 -1.78
C SER A 106 4.57 -6.35 -0.94
N ALA A 107 4.96 -7.16 0.05
CA ALA A 107 6.10 -6.88 0.91
C ALA A 107 7.44 -6.83 0.14
N ALA A 108 7.65 -7.75 -0.81
CA ALA A 108 8.83 -7.73 -1.66
C ALA A 108 8.85 -6.52 -2.60
N ALA A 109 7.71 -6.15 -3.18
CA ALA A 109 7.58 -4.99 -4.06
C ALA A 109 7.78 -3.67 -3.30
N GLU A 110 7.25 -3.55 -2.08
CA GLU A 110 7.50 -2.41 -1.21
C GLU A 110 8.99 -2.26 -0.88
N SER A 111 9.67 -3.36 -0.56
CA SER A 111 11.12 -3.37 -0.34
C SER A 111 11.88 -2.89 -1.58
N LEU A 112 11.47 -3.33 -2.78
CA LEU A 112 12.05 -2.86 -4.04
C LEU A 112 11.81 -1.37 -4.28
N CYS A 113 10.60 -0.87 -4.04
CA CYS A 113 10.29 0.57 -4.12
C CYS A 113 11.23 1.38 -3.23
N ARG A 114 11.43 0.94 -1.98
CA ARG A 114 12.35 1.62 -1.04
C ARG A 114 13.78 1.67 -1.56
N ILE A 115 14.28 0.61 -2.19
CA ILE A 115 15.61 0.64 -2.83
C ILE A 115 15.65 1.71 -3.92
N ILE A 116 14.65 1.74 -4.81
CA ILE A 116 14.60 2.68 -5.95
C ILE A 116 14.46 4.15 -5.49
N GLU A 117 13.74 4.39 -4.39
CA GLU A 117 13.50 5.72 -3.83
C GLU A 117 14.66 6.23 -2.99
N HIS A 118 15.32 5.36 -2.22
CA HIS A 118 16.25 5.76 -1.16
C HIS A 118 17.71 5.40 -1.44
N ALA A 119 18.03 4.66 -2.50
CA ALA A 119 19.41 4.53 -2.93
C ALA A 119 19.94 5.90 -3.39
N PRO A 120 21.09 6.37 -2.87
CA PRO A 120 21.66 7.67 -3.25
C PRO A 120 22.12 7.69 -4.72
N ASP A 121 22.57 6.54 -5.21
CA ASP A 121 22.91 6.27 -6.59
C ASP A 121 22.43 4.86 -6.93
N LEU A 122 21.51 4.75 -7.89
CA LEU A 122 20.87 3.49 -8.25
C LEU A 122 21.81 2.58 -9.05
N ASP A 123 22.78 3.16 -9.78
CA ASP A 123 23.80 2.41 -10.52
C ASP A 123 24.81 1.70 -9.59
N GLN A 124 24.93 2.17 -8.33
CA GLN A 124 25.77 1.54 -7.31
C GLN A 124 25.04 0.49 -6.49
N VAL A 125 23.73 0.30 -6.71
CA VAL A 125 23.00 -0.78 -6.06
C VAL A 125 23.48 -2.12 -6.63
N PRO A 126 23.82 -3.11 -5.79
CA PRO A 126 24.18 -4.42 -6.27
C PRO A 126 23.08 -4.99 -7.18
N SER A 127 23.41 -5.31 -8.43
CA SER A 127 22.43 -5.74 -9.43
C SER A 127 21.67 -7.01 -9.01
N ASN A 128 22.33 -7.88 -8.23
CA ASN A 128 21.71 -9.05 -7.63
C ASN A 128 20.63 -8.68 -6.60
N LEU A 129 20.74 -7.55 -5.88
CA LEU A 129 19.73 -7.14 -4.89
C LEU A 129 18.39 -6.84 -5.59
N ILE A 130 18.41 -6.04 -6.66
CA ILE A 130 17.21 -5.73 -7.45
C ILE A 130 16.68 -7.00 -8.12
N ALA A 131 17.56 -7.78 -8.75
CA ALA A 131 17.18 -9.02 -9.42
C ALA A 131 16.54 -10.03 -8.45
N HIS A 132 17.05 -10.17 -7.23
CA HIS A 132 16.49 -11.07 -6.22
C HIS A 132 15.08 -10.66 -5.79
N HIS A 133 14.80 -9.37 -5.65
CA HIS A 133 13.44 -8.89 -5.36
C HIS A 133 12.47 -9.22 -6.50
N ILE A 134 12.88 -8.97 -7.74
CA ILE A 134 12.04 -9.24 -8.92
C ILE A 134 11.79 -10.75 -9.08
N ASN A 135 12.83 -11.57 -8.92
CA ASN A 135 12.73 -13.02 -9.01
C ASN A 135 11.84 -13.59 -7.89
N ALA A 136 11.92 -13.04 -6.68
CA ALA A 136 11.04 -13.42 -5.58
C ALA A 136 9.57 -13.08 -5.90
N ILE A 137 9.28 -11.88 -6.38
CA ILE A 137 7.92 -11.48 -6.79
C ILE A 137 7.38 -12.43 -7.86
N GLN A 138 8.18 -12.71 -8.89
CA GLN A 138 7.83 -13.67 -9.95
C GLN A 138 7.53 -15.07 -9.40
N ALA A 139 8.37 -15.59 -8.50
CA ALA A 139 8.17 -16.90 -7.89
C ALA A 139 6.89 -16.94 -7.03
N ILE A 140 6.67 -15.92 -6.19
CA ILE A 140 5.49 -15.83 -5.31
C ILE A 140 4.20 -15.81 -6.13
N VAL A 141 4.15 -15.01 -7.20
CA VAL A 141 2.97 -14.93 -8.07
C VAL A 141 2.69 -16.27 -8.79
N ARG A 142 3.74 -16.98 -9.20
CA ARG A 142 3.62 -18.28 -9.89
C ARG A 142 3.22 -19.42 -8.96
N GLU A 143 3.75 -19.46 -7.74
CA GLU A 143 3.71 -20.65 -6.88
C GLU A 143 2.65 -20.64 -5.76
N ARG A 144 1.96 -19.52 -5.50
CA ARG A 144 1.04 -19.28 -4.35
C ARG A 144 -0.03 -20.37 -4.07
N THR A 145 -0.29 -21.28 -5.00
CA THR A 145 -1.30 -22.34 -4.86
C THR A 145 -1.11 -23.31 -3.68
N LYS A 146 0.03 -23.29 -2.97
CA LYS A 146 0.31 -24.22 -1.85
C LYS A 146 0.49 -23.46 -0.54
N LEU A 147 -0.16 -23.90 0.54
CA LEU A 147 -0.01 -23.30 1.89
C LEU A 147 1.47 -23.19 2.33
N ASP A 148 2.28 -24.23 2.07
CA ASP A 148 3.71 -24.23 2.40
C ASP A 148 4.50 -23.13 1.68
N THR A 149 4.04 -22.71 0.48
CA THR A 149 4.70 -21.64 -0.27
C THR A 149 4.45 -20.26 0.34
N ALA A 150 3.36 -20.07 1.08
CA ALA A 150 3.04 -18.78 1.70
C ALA A 150 3.99 -18.45 2.87
N ALA A 151 4.26 -19.42 3.75
CA ALA A 151 5.20 -19.24 4.86
C ALA A 151 6.62 -18.99 4.34
N MET A 152 7.07 -19.77 3.35
CA MET A 152 8.37 -19.56 2.71
C MET A 152 8.47 -18.21 2.00
N ALA A 153 7.43 -17.80 1.27
CA ALA A 153 7.37 -16.50 0.61
C ALA A 153 7.46 -15.35 1.61
N SER A 154 6.76 -15.46 2.74
CA SER A 154 6.81 -14.46 3.80
C SER A 154 8.20 -14.30 4.39
N GLU A 155 8.88 -15.41 4.69
CA GLU A 155 10.25 -15.38 5.22
C GLU A 155 11.24 -14.84 4.18
N LEU A 156 11.12 -15.24 2.91
CA LEU A 156 11.94 -14.72 1.81
C LEU A 156 11.79 -13.20 1.68
N SER A 157 10.56 -12.68 1.64
CA SER A 157 10.31 -11.23 1.55
C SER A 157 10.88 -10.47 2.73
N LYS A 158 10.80 -11.04 3.95
CA LYS A 158 11.39 -10.47 5.16
C LYS A 158 12.92 -10.41 5.10
N GLN A 159 13.57 -11.47 4.62
CA GLN A 159 15.03 -11.50 4.47
C GLN A 159 15.52 -10.51 3.41
N LEU A 160 14.83 -10.44 2.27
CA LEU A 160 15.13 -9.45 1.23
C LEU A 160 15.02 -8.02 1.76
N ARG A 161 13.97 -7.73 2.54
CA ARG A 161 13.81 -6.45 3.23
C ARG A 161 14.95 -6.15 4.20
N GLY A 162 15.37 -7.13 5.01
CA GLY A 162 16.50 -6.97 5.91
C GLY A 162 17.81 -6.63 5.18
N ILE A 163 18.09 -7.30 4.07
CA ILE A 163 19.27 -7.02 3.24
C ILE A 163 19.18 -5.61 2.63
N ALA A 164 18.00 -5.24 2.12
CA ALA A 164 17.75 -3.91 1.56
C ALA A 164 17.97 -2.81 2.61
N ASP A 165 17.45 -2.97 3.83
CA ASP A 165 17.59 -1.98 4.89
C ASP A 165 19.05 -1.83 5.37
N VAL A 166 19.81 -2.93 5.45
CA VAL A 166 21.26 -2.89 5.72
C VAL A 166 22.00 -2.12 4.63
N PHE A 167 21.71 -2.42 3.35
CA PHE A 167 22.30 -1.71 2.22
C PHE A 167 21.97 -0.21 2.28
N LEU A 168 20.69 0.14 2.44
CA LEU A 168 20.23 1.51 2.46
C LEU A 168 20.81 2.33 3.61
N THR A 169 20.96 1.71 4.78
CA THR A 169 21.59 2.34 5.95
C THR A 169 23.07 2.61 5.69
N HIS A 170 23.78 1.65 5.10
CA HIS A 170 25.19 1.85 4.75
C HIS A 170 25.37 2.92 3.67
N ALA A 171 24.57 2.86 2.60
CA ALA A 171 24.63 3.78 1.48
C ALA A 171 24.30 5.22 1.89
N ASN A 172 23.37 5.41 2.82
CA ASN A 172 22.94 6.73 3.29
C ASN A 172 23.63 7.20 4.58
N ARG A 173 24.71 6.57 5.03
CA ARG A 173 25.43 6.94 6.27
C ARG A 173 25.84 8.42 6.37
N ASN A 174 25.97 9.10 5.23
CA ASN A 174 26.35 10.51 5.12
C ASN A 174 25.16 11.46 4.86
N ARG A 175 23.92 10.96 4.87
CA ARG A 175 22.66 11.69 4.56
C ARG A 175 21.64 11.49 5.69
N PRO A 176 21.83 12.14 6.85
CA PRO A 176 21.05 11.88 8.07
C PRO A 176 19.55 12.12 7.90
N GLU A 177 19.15 13.09 7.08
CA GLU A 177 17.75 13.37 6.75
C GLU A 177 17.06 12.22 6.00
N HIS A 178 17.81 11.43 5.23
CA HIS A 178 17.28 10.25 4.55
C HIS A 178 17.24 9.02 5.45
N LEU A 179 18.14 8.92 6.43
CA LEU A 179 18.14 7.82 7.39
C LEU A 179 16.89 7.83 8.27
N GLU A 180 16.38 8.99 8.67
CA GLU A 180 15.11 9.07 9.42
C GLU A 180 13.93 8.52 8.63
N ALA A 181 13.84 8.82 7.33
CA ALA A 181 12.79 8.30 6.46
C ALA A 181 12.92 6.78 6.21
N ILE A 182 14.14 6.27 6.07
CA ILE A 182 14.41 4.84 5.87
C ILE A 182 14.13 4.05 7.16
N LEU A 183 14.55 4.57 8.32
CA LEU A 183 14.42 3.90 9.61
C LEU A 183 13.05 4.10 10.26
N ALA A 184 12.20 4.98 9.72
CA ALA A 184 10.84 5.15 10.21
C ALA A 184 10.09 3.81 10.16
N PRO A 185 9.46 3.39 11.27
CA PRO A 185 8.63 2.20 11.27
C PRO A 185 7.47 2.38 10.28
N SER A 186 6.99 1.28 9.72
CA SER A 186 5.79 1.32 8.88
C SER A 186 4.64 1.93 9.68
N ILE A 187 3.99 2.93 9.09
CA ILE A 187 2.77 3.55 9.63
C ILE A 187 1.54 2.68 9.36
N ALA A 188 1.68 1.64 8.53
CA ALA A 188 0.63 0.65 8.35
C ALA A 188 0.48 -0.17 9.64
N PRO A 189 -0.77 -0.44 10.08
CA PRO A 189 -1.00 -1.28 11.24
C PRO A 189 -0.33 -2.65 11.04
N ALA A 190 0.35 -3.13 12.09
CA ALA A 190 0.82 -4.51 12.11
C ALA A 190 -0.38 -5.45 12.14
N GLU A 191 -0.35 -6.52 11.32
CA GLU A 191 -1.32 -7.63 11.39
C GLU A 191 -1.23 -8.37 12.73
#